data_AF-A0A973KJ52-F1
#
_entry.id   AF-A0A973KJ52-F1
#
_cell.length_a   1.000
_cell.length_b   1.000
_cell.length_c   1.000
_cell.angle_alpha   90.00
_cell.angle_beta   90.00
_cell.angle_gamma   90.00
#
_symmetry.space_group_name_H-M   'P 1'
#
loop_
_entity.id
_entity.type
_entity.pdbx_description
1 polymer ?
#
loop_
_entity_poly.entity_id
_entity_poly.type
_entity_poly.pdbx_seq_one_letter_code
_entity_poly.pdbx_strand_id
1 'polypeptide(L)'
;MAGGQLPAEVEEFARYLRALTRRLDAEQGWYGVFAQRDPEGMRACLDGREVPPWDVVQALLQDLSAQRGPDVAKEAATRAAALYRASVTAYDTTVGGRTALQGRLEAMLREQRHAAKRERERHAAVRDATAEADADARERLSTDLAWARDDWERATARCEELRARLTALDALPSRTPASRGGSPSAGGRGGLAAPDG
;
A
#
# COMPACT_ATOMS: atom_id res chain seq x y z
N MET A 1 -9.81 -13.25 23.29
CA MET A 1 -9.29 -12.13 22.48
C MET A 1 -8.47 -12.74 21.36
N ALA A 2 -9.07 -12.99 20.20
CA ALA A 2 -8.35 -13.57 19.06
C ALA A 2 -7.51 -12.46 18.43
N GLY A 3 -6.21 -12.42 18.77
CA GLY A 3 -5.24 -11.62 18.03
C GLY A 3 -5.20 -12.18 16.61
N GLY A 4 -5.82 -11.48 15.67
CA GLY A 4 -5.77 -11.86 14.26
C GLY A 4 -4.32 -11.86 13.83
N GLN A 5 -3.72 -13.05 13.73
CA GLN A 5 -2.39 -13.21 13.18
C GLN A 5 -2.49 -12.77 11.72
N LEU A 6 -1.76 -11.71 11.38
CA LEU A 6 -1.73 -11.22 10.01
C LEU A 6 -1.20 -12.33 9.09
N PRO A 7 -1.61 -12.35 7.81
CA PRO A 7 -1.16 -13.34 6.86
C PRO A 7 0.38 -13.47 6.89
N ALA A 8 0.90 -14.68 6.70
CA ALA A 8 2.35 -14.93 6.76
C ALA A 8 3.14 -14.06 5.78
N GLU A 9 2.50 -13.69 4.67
CA GLU A 9 3.00 -12.76 3.65
C GLU A 9 3.27 -11.37 4.22
N VAL A 10 2.39 -10.87 5.11
CA VAL A 10 2.55 -9.56 5.78
C VAL A 10 3.75 -9.60 6.73
N GLU A 11 3.91 -10.70 7.47
CA GLU A 11 5.05 -10.87 8.38
C GLU A 11 6.38 -10.96 7.61
N GLU A 12 6.39 -11.68 6.48
CA GLU A 12 7.56 -11.77 5.60
C GLU A 12 7.96 -10.39 5.05
N PHE A 13 6.98 -9.61 4.59
CA PHE A 13 7.23 -8.27 4.10
C PHE A 13 7.74 -7.33 5.21
N ALA A 14 7.17 -7.40 6.40
CA ALA A 14 7.63 -6.63 7.55
C ALA A 14 9.08 -6.98 7.94
N ARG A 15 9.42 -8.27 7.91
CA ARG A 15 10.80 -8.74 8.14
C ARG A 15 11.76 -8.19 7.09
N TYR A 16 11.36 -8.19 5.83
CA TYR A 16 12.14 -7.60 4.74
C TYR A 16 12.33 -6.10 4.92
N LEU A 17 11.28 -5.34 5.24
CA LEU A 17 11.36 -3.91 5.50
C LEU A 17 12.27 -3.59 6.68
N ARG A 18 12.19 -4.37 7.77
CA ARG A 18 13.08 -4.20 8.93
C ARG A 18 14.54 -4.44 8.58
N ALA A 19 14.83 -5.39 7.68
CA ALA A 19 16.18 -5.59 7.18
C ALA A 19 16.65 -4.44 6.28
N LEU A 20 15.74 -3.86 5.49
CA LEU A 20 16.03 -2.71 4.62
C LEU A 20 16.32 -1.46 5.44
N THR A 21 15.49 -1.12 6.43
CA THR A 21 15.66 0.09 7.24
C THR A 21 16.94 0.05 8.08
N ARG A 22 17.40 -1.13 8.53
CA ARG A 22 18.71 -1.28 9.20
C ARG A 22 19.91 -0.90 8.32
N ARG A 23 19.74 -0.84 7.00
CA ARG A 23 20.80 -0.44 6.05
C ARG A 23 20.78 1.05 5.74
N LEU A 24 19.69 1.73 6.13
CA LEU A 24 19.50 3.17 5.98
C LEU A 24 20.01 3.87 7.23
N ASP A 25 20.65 5.01 7.01
CA ASP A 25 20.92 5.97 8.05
C ASP A 25 19.62 6.71 8.42
N ALA A 26 19.23 6.69 9.69
CA ALA A 26 18.02 7.35 10.17
C ALA A 26 18.21 8.87 10.31
N GLU A 27 19.44 9.37 10.30
CA GLU A 27 19.73 10.81 10.28
C GLU A 27 19.62 11.41 8.87
N GLN A 28 19.51 10.56 7.84
CA GLN A 28 19.52 10.98 6.44
C GLN A 28 18.35 10.40 5.64
N GLY A 29 17.56 11.28 5.04
CA GLY A 29 16.48 10.90 4.12
C GLY A 29 15.11 10.72 4.79
N TRP A 30 14.19 10.15 4.04
CA TRP A 30 12.78 10.00 4.41
C TRP A 30 12.53 9.05 5.57
N TYR A 31 13.37 8.01 5.76
CA TYR A 31 13.23 7.09 6.87
C TYR A 31 13.21 7.80 8.23
N GLY A 32 14.16 8.71 8.45
CA GLY A 32 14.25 9.52 9.66
C GLY A 32 13.05 10.46 9.83
N VAL A 33 12.60 11.06 8.74
CA VAL A 33 11.40 11.93 8.71
C VAL A 33 10.16 11.16 9.15
N PHE A 34 9.89 9.99 8.57
CA PHE A 34 8.73 9.19 8.93
C PHE A 34 8.80 8.70 10.36
N ALA A 35 9.98 8.23 10.81
CA ALA A 35 10.16 7.74 12.16
C ALA A 35 9.93 8.85 13.22
N GLN A 36 10.28 10.10 12.91
CA GLN A 36 10.01 11.24 13.80
C GLN A 36 8.55 11.68 13.76
N ARG A 37 7.93 11.67 12.57
CA ARG A 37 6.57 12.18 12.37
C ARG A 37 5.49 11.22 12.88
N ASP A 38 5.68 9.92 12.67
CA ASP A 38 4.76 8.87 13.10
C ASP A 38 5.55 7.63 13.58
N PRO A 39 6.14 7.71 14.79
CA PRO A 39 6.94 6.62 15.34
C PRO A 39 6.11 5.36 15.58
N GLU A 40 4.83 5.53 15.96
CA GLU A 40 3.95 4.39 16.21
C GLU A 40 3.57 3.69 14.91
N GLY A 41 3.12 4.43 13.89
CA GLY A 41 2.76 3.84 12.60
C GLY A 41 3.95 3.20 11.90
N MET A 42 5.13 3.84 11.94
CA MET A 42 6.35 3.23 11.42
C MET A 42 6.67 1.92 12.16
N ARG A 43 6.54 1.90 13.48
CA ARG A 43 6.78 0.70 14.28
C ARG A 43 5.73 -0.39 14.02
N ALA A 44 4.46 -0.03 13.85
CA ALA A 44 3.40 -0.96 13.47
C ALA A 44 3.69 -1.62 12.11
N CYS A 45 4.18 -0.86 11.14
CA CYS A 45 4.60 -1.37 9.84
C CYS A 45 5.79 -2.34 9.94
N LEU A 46 6.82 -1.98 10.73
CA LEU A 46 7.99 -2.82 10.90
C LEU A 46 7.72 -4.09 11.74
N ASP A 47 6.78 -4.01 12.69
CA ASP A 47 6.26 -5.14 13.47
C ASP A 47 5.28 -6.01 12.68
N GLY A 48 4.97 -5.64 11.44
CA GLY A 48 4.03 -6.36 10.61
C GLY A 48 2.62 -6.39 11.17
N ARG A 49 2.27 -5.40 12.02
CA ARG A 49 0.91 -5.15 12.53
C ARG A 49 0.05 -4.39 11.52
N GLU A 50 0.70 -3.64 10.63
CA GLU A 50 0.06 -2.94 9.52
C GLU A 50 0.91 -3.10 8.26
N VAL A 51 0.26 -3.08 7.09
CA VAL A 51 0.95 -3.05 5.81
C VAL A 51 1.21 -1.58 5.46
N PRO A 52 2.47 -1.13 5.31
CA PRO A 52 2.73 0.26 5.00
C PRO A 52 2.16 0.65 3.64
N PRO A 53 1.79 1.92 3.44
CA PRO A 53 1.49 2.44 2.11
C PRO A 53 2.67 2.28 1.14
N TRP A 54 2.40 2.10 -0.16
CA TRP A 54 3.46 1.91 -1.15
C TRP A 54 4.33 3.17 -1.29
N ASP A 55 3.76 4.37 -1.12
CA ASP A 55 4.50 5.63 -1.16
C ASP A 55 5.63 5.70 -0.11
N VAL A 56 5.41 5.11 1.07
CA VAL A 56 6.41 5.01 2.13
C VAL A 56 7.53 4.06 1.69
N VAL A 57 7.19 2.91 1.11
CA VAL A 57 8.17 1.95 0.59
C VAL A 57 9.01 2.57 -0.53
N GLN A 58 8.39 3.32 -1.45
CA GLN A 58 9.09 4.02 -2.50
C GLN A 58 10.09 5.06 -1.96
N ALA A 59 9.69 5.83 -0.94
CA ALA A 59 10.59 6.78 -0.29
C ALA A 59 11.79 6.09 0.38
N LEU A 60 11.59 4.96 1.07
CA LEU A 60 12.69 4.18 1.64
C LEU A 60 13.64 3.61 0.57
N LEU A 61 13.11 3.23 -0.60
CA LEU A 61 13.91 2.79 -1.74
C LEU A 61 14.70 3.95 -2.37
N GLN A 62 14.16 5.16 -2.37
CA GLN A 62 14.88 6.36 -2.79
C GLN A 62 16.03 6.68 -1.83
N ASP A 63 15.81 6.60 -0.52
CA ASP A 63 16.88 6.74 0.48
C ASP A 63 17.97 5.68 0.26
N LEU A 64 17.57 4.44 -0.01
CA LEU A 64 18.51 3.35 -0.32
C LEU A 64 19.33 3.66 -1.57
N SER A 65 18.70 4.21 -2.62
CA SER A 65 19.37 4.62 -3.85
C SER A 65 20.40 5.72 -3.58
N ALA A 66 20.02 6.73 -2.79
CA ALA A 66 20.90 7.83 -2.43
C ALA A 66 22.11 7.37 -1.59
N GLN A 67 21.91 6.44 -0.66
CA GLN A 67 22.95 6.02 0.29
C GLN A 67 23.81 4.84 -0.20
N ARG A 68 23.25 3.93 -1.02
CA ARG A 68 23.90 2.67 -1.41
C ARG A 68 24.01 2.47 -2.92
N GLY A 69 23.43 3.37 -3.70
CA GLY A 69 23.50 3.36 -5.16
C GLY A 69 22.25 2.78 -5.84
N PRO A 70 22.04 3.15 -7.11
CA PRO A 70 20.79 2.88 -7.85
C PRO A 70 20.58 1.38 -8.15
N ASP A 71 21.64 0.61 -8.39
CA ASP A 71 21.51 -0.82 -8.70
C ASP A 71 21.00 -1.62 -7.51
N VAL A 72 21.53 -1.35 -6.32
CA VAL A 72 21.08 -1.96 -5.06
C VAL A 72 19.61 -1.62 -4.79
N ALA A 73 19.22 -0.36 -5.05
CA ALA A 73 17.85 0.07 -4.86
C ALA A 73 16.88 -0.58 -5.86
N LYS A 74 17.31 -0.79 -7.11
CA LYS A 74 16.49 -1.44 -8.14
C LYS A 74 16.18 -2.91 -7.79
N GLU A 75 17.19 -3.67 -7.36
CA GLU A 75 16.99 -5.04 -6.90
C GLU A 75 16.06 -5.08 -5.68
N ALA A 76 16.28 -4.19 -4.72
CA ALA A 76 15.44 -4.06 -3.54
C ALA A 76 13.99 -3.69 -3.88
N ALA A 77 13.79 -2.83 -4.90
CA ALA A 77 12.47 -2.40 -5.36
C ALA A 77 11.69 -3.55 -5.98
N THR A 78 12.33 -4.37 -6.83
CA THR A 78 11.69 -5.56 -7.42
C THR A 78 11.23 -6.53 -6.34
N ARG A 79 12.09 -6.82 -5.36
CA ARG A 79 11.75 -7.71 -4.25
C ARG A 79 10.66 -7.12 -3.35
N ALA A 80 10.75 -5.82 -3.02
CA ALA A 80 9.75 -5.12 -2.24
C ALA A 80 8.38 -5.18 -2.91
N ALA A 81 8.31 -4.91 -4.22
CA ALA A 81 7.05 -4.93 -4.98
C ALA A 81 6.38 -6.31 -4.99
N ALA A 82 7.16 -7.39 -5.09
CA ALA A 82 6.63 -8.75 -5.06
C ALA A 82 6.02 -9.10 -3.70
N LEU A 83 6.77 -8.84 -2.62
CA LEU A 83 6.30 -9.08 -1.23
C LEU A 83 5.10 -8.21 -0.88
N TYR A 84 5.12 -6.95 -1.34
CA TYR A 84 4.01 -6.02 -1.17
C TYR A 84 2.72 -6.57 -1.77
N ARG A 85 2.77 -6.96 -3.04
CA ARG A 85 1.62 -7.50 -3.78
C ARG A 85 1.05 -8.76 -3.13
N ALA A 86 1.91 -9.65 -2.64
CA ALA A 86 1.48 -10.85 -1.92
C ALA A 86 0.77 -10.48 -0.61
N SER A 87 1.37 -9.57 0.17
CA SER A 87 0.82 -9.08 1.44
C SER A 87 -0.56 -8.44 1.28
N VAL A 88 -0.71 -7.52 0.32
CA VAL A 88 -1.99 -6.81 0.11
C VAL A 88 -3.05 -7.76 -0.44
N THR A 89 -2.69 -8.70 -1.31
CA THR A 89 -3.64 -9.70 -1.83
C THR A 89 -4.15 -10.61 -0.72
N ALA A 90 -3.24 -11.12 0.13
CA ALA A 90 -3.61 -11.95 1.27
C ALA A 90 -4.48 -11.19 2.28
N TYR A 91 -4.21 -9.90 2.49
CA TYR A 91 -4.99 -9.03 3.36
C TYR A 91 -6.39 -8.70 2.80
N ASP A 92 -6.46 -8.31 1.53
CA ASP A 92 -7.68 -7.82 0.89
C ASP A 92 -8.69 -8.94 0.57
N THR A 93 -8.21 -10.19 0.43
CA THR A 93 -9.06 -11.38 0.20
C THR A 93 -9.65 -11.98 1.48
N THR A 94 -9.33 -11.44 2.65
CA THR A 94 -9.96 -11.85 3.93
C THR A 94 -11.45 -11.53 3.95
N VAL A 95 -12.21 -12.21 4.81
CA VAL A 95 -13.64 -11.92 5.01
C VAL A 95 -13.80 -10.48 5.51
N GLY A 96 -14.51 -9.64 4.75
CA GLY A 96 -14.65 -8.21 5.05
C GLY A 96 -13.51 -7.33 4.54
N GLY A 97 -12.46 -7.90 3.93
CA GLY A 97 -11.31 -7.18 3.38
C GLY A 97 -11.72 -6.11 2.36
N ARG A 98 -12.65 -6.45 1.46
CA ARG A 98 -13.25 -5.48 0.52
C ARG A 98 -13.87 -4.27 1.22
N THR A 99 -14.73 -4.50 2.20
CA THR A 99 -15.43 -3.42 2.93
C THR A 99 -14.45 -2.58 3.75
N ALA A 100 -13.46 -3.21 4.38
CA ALA A 100 -12.38 -2.50 5.08
C ALA A 100 -11.56 -1.64 4.11
N LEU A 101 -11.26 -2.15 2.92
CA LEU A 101 -10.54 -1.41 1.88
C LEU A 101 -11.34 -0.21 1.35
N GLN A 102 -12.65 -0.36 1.15
CA GLN A 102 -13.55 0.74 0.80
C GLN A 102 -13.60 1.81 1.90
N GLY A 103 -13.74 1.41 3.17
CA GLY A 103 -13.73 2.35 4.30
C GLY A 103 -12.42 3.12 4.41
N ARG A 104 -11.28 2.46 4.15
CA ARG A 104 -9.96 3.12 4.06
C ARG A 104 -9.88 4.12 2.92
N LEU A 105 -10.39 3.77 1.74
CA LEU A 105 -10.42 4.69 0.60
C LEU A 105 -11.26 5.94 0.91
N GLU A 106 -12.43 5.77 1.52
CA GLU A 106 -13.27 6.91 1.91
C GLU A 106 -12.59 7.82 2.94
N ALA A 107 -11.92 7.24 3.94
CA ALA A 107 -11.13 7.98 4.92
C ALA A 107 -9.99 8.75 4.24
N MET A 108 -9.23 8.09 3.37
CA MET A 108 -8.12 8.69 2.64
C MET A 108 -8.57 9.79 1.67
N LEU A 109 -9.74 9.64 1.02
CA LEU A 109 -10.31 10.69 0.18
C LEU A 109 -10.70 11.93 1.00
N ARG A 110 -11.17 11.76 2.23
CA ARG A 110 -11.37 12.90 3.14
C ARG A 110 -10.03 13.53 3.48
N GLU A 111 -9.03 12.74 3.86
CA GLU A 111 -7.69 13.23 4.19
C GLU A 111 -7.05 13.99 3.03
N GLN A 112 -7.13 13.47 1.80
CA GLN A 112 -6.65 14.13 0.58
C GLN A 112 -7.29 15.50 0.37
N ARG A 113 -8.61 15.63 0.59
CA ARG A 113 -9.29 16.93 0.50
C ARG A 113 -8.81 17.91 1.57
N HIS A 114 -8.56 17.43 2.78
CA HIS A 114 -8.00 18.27 3.84
C HIS A 114 -6.56 18.69 3.53
N ALA A 115 -5.73 17.78 3.02
CA ALA A 115 -4.37 18.09 2.59
C ALA A 115 -4.35 19.10 1.45
N ALA A 116 -5.21 18.92 0.43
CA ALA A 116 -5.35 19.89 -0.68
C ALA A 116 -5.80 21.27 -0.19
N LYS A 117 -6.69 21.33 0.82
CA LYS A 117 -7.10 22.59 1.44
C LYS A 117 -5.93 23.25 2.16
N ARG A 118 -5.17 22.51 2.96
CA ARG A 118 -3.98 23.02 3.66
C ARG A 118 -2.92 23.53 2.70
N GLU A 119 -2.64 22.81 1.62
CA GLU A 119 -1.69 23.24 0.58
C GLU A 119 -2.09 24.60 0.01
N ARG A 120 -3.37 24.78 -0.36
CA ARG A 120 -3.89 26.05 -0.89
C ARG A 120 -3.79 27.20 0.12
N GLU A 121 -4.09 26.93 1.39
CA GLU A 121 -3.98 27.91 2.48
C GLU A 121 -2.52 28.35 2.67
N ARG A 122 -1.56 27.41 2.66
CA ARG A 122 -0.13 27.74 2.76
C ARG A 122 0.36 28.49 1.52
N HIS A 123 -0.10 28.11 0.34
CA HIS A 123 0.22 28.81 -0.89
C HIS A 123 -0.34 30.25 -0.92
N ALA A 124 -1.50 30.49 -0.33
CA ALA A 124 -2.03 31.84 -0.13
C ALA A 124 -1.18 32.64 0.88
N ALA A 125 -0.87 32.05 2.05
CA ALA A 125 -0.04 32.70 3.07
C ALA A 125 1.36 33.09 2.55
N VAL A 126 1.99 32.21 1.76
CA VAL A 126 3.27 32.52 1.09
C VAL A 126 3.13 33.73 0.16
N ARG A 127 2.05 33.81 -0.62
CA ARG A 127 1.81 34.95 -1.54
C ARG A 127 1.58 36.25 -0.78
N ASP A 128 0.77 36.22 0.27
CA ASP A 128 0.40 37.42 1.04
C ASP A 128 1.58 37.97 1.86
N ALA A 129 2.50 37.10 2.31
CA ALA A 129 3.66 37.49 3.09
C ALA A 129 4.77 38.20 2.28
N THR A 130 4.65 38.30 0.94
CA THR A 130 5.79 38.66 0.06
C THR A 130 6.32 40.09 0.18
N ALA A 131 5.66 41.01 0.88
CA ALA A 131 6.12 42.41 0.98
C ALA A 131 6.94 42.74 2.26
N GLU A 132 6.57 42.21 3.43
CA GLU A 132 7.10 42.69 4.74
C GLU A 132 7.83 41.62 5.55
N ALA A 133 7.81 40.34 5.14
CA ALA A 133 8.48 39.27 5.87
C ALA A 133 10.01 39.43 5.86
N ASP A 134 10.69 39.01 6.92
CA ASP A 134 12.15 38.82 6.92
C ASP A 134 12.55 37.51 6.21
N ALA A 135 13.86 37.27 6.04
CA ALA A 135 14.36 36.09 5.33
C ALA A 135 13.95 34.77 6.01
N ASP A 136 14.07 34.71 7.34
CA ASP A 136 13.76 33.50 8.11
C ASP A 136 12.26 33.16 8.06
N ALA A 137 11.39 34.17 8.08
CA ALA A 137 9.94 33.98 7.94
C ALA A 137 9.59 33.44 6.55
N ARG A 138 10.25 33.93 5.49
CA ARG A 138 10.06 33.39 4.14
C ARG A 138 10.52 31.94 4.04
N GLU A 139 11.66 31.59 4.65
CA GLU A 139 12.19 30.21 4.65
C GLU A 139 11.27 29.24 5.38
N ARG A 140 10.76 29.63 6.56
CA ARG A 140 9.76 28.85 7.31
C ARG A 140 8.50 28.62 6.47
N LEU A 141 7.97 29.68 5.83
CA LEU A 141 6.79 29.58 4.99
C LEU A 141 7.01 28.69 3.74
N SER A 142 8.19 28.78 3.11
CA SER A 142 8.52 27.89 1.98
C SER A 142 8.65 26.43 2.41
N THR A 143 9.23 26.19 3.59
CA THR A 143 9.35 24.86 4.17
C THR A 143 7.97 24.29 4.48
N ASP A 144 7.09 25.07 5.12
CA ASP A 144 5.71 24.67 5.42
C ASP A 144 4.90 24.36 4.16
N LEU A 145 5.11 25.12 3.08
CA LEU A 145 4.46 24.86 1.79
C LEU A 145 4.99 23.57 1.16
N ALA A 146 6.30 23.31 1.20
CA ALA A 146 6.88 22.08 0.70
C ALA A 146 6.31 20.85 1.43
N TRP A 147 6.18 20.91 2.77
CA TRP A 147 5.52 19.88 3.56
C TRP A 147 4.05 19.69 3.20
N ALA A 148 3.31 20.79 3.02
CA ALA A 148 1.90 20.70 2.66
C ALA A 148 1.68 20.07 1.27
N ARG A 149 2.62 20.28 0.34
CA ARG A 149 2.61 19.64 -0.98
C ARG A 149 2.94 18.16 -0.89
N ASP A 150 4.01 17.77 -0.19
CA ASP A 150 4.35 16.35 0.03
C ASP A 150 3.19 15.59 0.67
N ASP A 151 2.54 16.16 1.68
CA ASP A 151 1.35 15.58 2.31
C ASP A 151 0.23 15.30 1.31
N TRP A 152 -0.05 16.26 0.44
CA TRP A 152 -1.09 16.13 -0.56
C TRP A 152 -0.74 15.11 -1.64
N GLU A 153 0.52 15.09 -2.10
CA GLU A 153 1.02 14.10 -3.06
C GLU A 153 0.93 12.69 -2.49
N ARG A 154 1.34 12.48 -1.23
CA ARG A 154 1.22 11.19 -0.53
C ARG A 154 -0.22 10.76 -0.34
N ALA A 155 -1.11 11.66 0.07
CA ALA A 155 -2.53 11.35 0.20
C ALA A 155 -3.14 10.96 -1.17
N THR A 156 -2.69 11.60 -2.25
CA THR A 156 -3.12 11.28 -3.62
C THR A 156 -2.61 9.90 -4.07
N ALA A 157 -1.33 9.62 -3.88
CA ALA A 157 -0.74 8.32 -4.19
C ALA A 157 -1.46 7.19 -3.42
N ARG A 158 -1.77 7.39 -2.14
CA ARG A 158 -2.53 6.42 -1.32
C ARG A 158 -3.95 6.19 -1.85
N CYS A 159 -4.65 7.24 -2.29
CA CYS A 159 -5.96 7.10 -2.94
C CYS A 159 -5.88 6.27 -4.22
N GLU A 160 -4.89 6.52 -5.08
CA GLU A 160 -4.68 5.77 -6.33
C GLU A 160 -4.36 4.31 -6.04
N GLU A 161 -3.51 4.07 -5.05
CA GLU A 161 -3.12 2.73 -4.62
C GLU A 161 -4.31 1.92 -4.12
N LEU A 162 -5.14 2.49 -3.23
CA LEU A 162 -6.33 1.84 -2.69
C LEU A 162 -7.37 1.54 -3.79
N ARG A 163 -7.50 2.43 -4.79
CA ARG A 163 -8.34 2.18 -5.96
C ARG A 163 -7.80 1.03 -6.80
N ALA A 164 -6.50 0.99 -7.07
CA ALA A 164 -5.87 -0.09 -7.82
C ALA A 164 -6.06 -1.46 -7.14
N ARG A 165 -5.96 -1.51 -5.80
CA ARG A 165 -6.23 -2.72 -5.03
C ARG A 165 -7.70 -3.18 -5.13
N LEU A 166 -8.66 -2.25 -5.05
CA LEU A 166 -10.09 -2.59 -5.25
C LEU A 166 -10.33 -3.16 -6.65
N THR A 167 -9.75 -2.56 -7.69
CA THR A 167 -9.85 -3.08 -9.06
C THR A 167 -9.22 -4.46 -9.19
N ALA A 168 -8.05 -4.70 -8.58
CA ALA A 168 -7.40 -6.01 -8.58
C ALA A 168 -8.26 -7.07 -7.87
N LEU A 169 -8.92 -6.71 -6.77
CA LEU A 169 -9.85 -7.58 -6.04
C LEU A 169 -11.09 -7.91 -6.86
N ASP A 170 -11.63 -6.94 -7.62
CA ASP A 170 -12.76 -7.14 -8.55
C ASP A 170 -12.40 -8.03 -9.74
N ALA A 171 -11.13 -8.01 -10.17
CA ALA A 171 -10.63 -8.84 -11.27
C ALA A 171 -10.33 -10.30 -10.86
N LEU A 172 -10.29 -10.60 -9.55
CA LEU A 172 -10.12 -11.97 -9.11
C LEU A 172 -11.33 -12.80 -9.54
N PRO A 173 -11.11 -14.00 -10.10
CA PRO A 173 -12.23 -14.86 -10.46
C PRO A 173 -13.03 -15.13 -9.19
N SER A 174 -14.32 -14.78 -9.24
CA SER A 174 -15.29 -15.23 -8.24
C SER A 174 -15.06 -16.72 -8.05
N ARG A 175 -14.62 -17.16 -6.86
CA ARG A 175 -14.73 -18.58 -6.50
C ARG A 175 -16.23 -18.85 -6.38
N THR A 176 -16.89 -18.98 -7.51
CA THR A 176 -18.17 -19.67 -7.60
C THR A 176 -17.87 -21.01 -6.95
N PRO A 177 -18.50 -21.36 -5.82
CA PRO A 177 -18.36 -22.71 -5.31
C PRO A 177 -18.78 -23.59 -6.47
N ALA A 178 -17.84 -24.39 -6.98
CA ALA A 178 -18.14 -25.36 -8.01
C ALA A 178 -19.33 -26.14 -7.47
N SER A 179 -20.50 -25.91 -8.07
CA SER A 179 -21.64 -26.78 -7.93
C SER A 179 -21.05 -28.17 -8.12
N ARG A 180 -21.14 -29.00 -7.08
CA ARG A 180 -20.96 -30.45 -7.20
C ARG A 180 -22.16 -30.97 -8.02
N GLY A 181 -22.29 -30.48 -9.25
CA GLY A 181 -23.15 -31.00 -10.29
C GLY A 181 -22.41 -32.20 -10.84
N GLY A 182 -22.78 -33.37 -10.32
CA GLY A 182 -22.16 -34.63 -10.70
C GLY A 182 -22.40 -34.99 -12.16
N SER A 183 -21.72 -36.09 -12.50
CA SER A 183 -21.78 -36.87 -13.76
C SER A 183 -20.67 -36.48 -14.74
N PRO A 184 -19.96 -37.48 -15.30
CA PRO A 184 -20.56 -38.52 -16.16
C PRO A 184 -19.97 -39.92 -15.82
N SER A 185 -20.28 -41.09 -16.39
CA SER A 185 -20.90 -41.52 -17.64
C SER A 185 -21.03 -43.07 -17.59
N ALA A 186 -22.02 -43.63 -18.28
CA ALA A 186 -21.99 -44.87 -19.08
C ALA A 186 -23.44 -45.32 -19.24
N GLY A 187 -24.05 -45.39 -20.41
CA GLY A 187 -23.55 -45.62 -21.76
C GLY A 187 -24.62 -46.51 -22.40
N GLY A 188 -25.40 -45.94 -23.33
CA GLY A 188 -26.52 -46.63 -23.94
C GLY A 188 -26.13 -47.53 -25.12
N ARG A 189 -26.97 -48.55 -25.32
CA ARG A 189 -27.38 -49.21 -26.59
C ARG A 189 -26.42 -50.19 -27.28
N GLY A 190 -26.99 -51.35 -27.64
CA GLY A 190 -26.55 -52.21 -28.75
C GLY A 190 -26.96 -53.66 -28.55
N GLY A 191 -28.03 -54.11 -29.23
CA GLY A 191 -28.59 -55.46 -29.08
C GLY A 191 -27.88 -56.56 -29.88
N LEU A 192 -28.25 -57.80 -29.59
CA LEU A 192 -28.12 -58.93 -30.49
C LEU A 192 -29.36 -59.83 -30.39
N ALA A 193 -30.01 -60.03 -31.54
CA ALA A 193 -30.89 -61.13 -31.94
C ALA A 193 -30.20 -62.50 -31.66
N ALA A 194 -30.79 -63.70 -31.56
CA ALA A 194 -32.10 -64.32 -31.85
C ALA A 194 -32.00 -65.80 -31.30
N PRO A 195 -33.01 -66.70 -31.49
CA PRO A 195 -33.31 -67.85 -30.62
C PRO A 195 -32.74 -69.20 -31.11
N ASP A 196 -32.81 -70.24 -30.27
CA ASP A 196 -32.77 -71.64 -30.71
C ASP A 196 -33.38 -72.60 -29.68
N GLY A 197 -34.18 -73.56 -30.18
CA GLY A 197 -34.42 -74.89 -29.58
C GLY A 197 -35.58 -75.06 -28.62
#